data_AF-A0A4Q3VGD2-F1
#
_entry.id   AF-A0A4Q3VGD2-F1
#
_cell.length_a   1.000
_cell.length_b   1.000
_cell.length_c   1.000
_cell.angle_alpha   90.00
_cell.angle_beta   90.00
_cell.angle_gamma   90.00
#
_symmetry.space_group_name_H-M   'P 1'
#
loop_
_entity.id
_entity.type
_entity.pdbx_description
1 polymer ?
#
loop_
_entity_poly.entity_id
_entity_poly.type
_entity_poly.pdbx_seq_one_letter_code
_entity_poly.pdbx_strand_id
1 'polypeptide(L)'
;MASGWFVARAGSGTGAAPGGQLGGGQAGMRIAYILAPRQRISLFGRVTAPLANKGGEAAIGIEWQPGQAPIRLAVERRIGMDGAPGGVGAGIVAGLYHETRGFHIDGYGQTGAIVRHRIDPYADGAIRITRAIKPGLSLGAGAWGGAQRGAERLDIGPSATLALGRLRLSLDCGIM
;
A
#
# COMPACT_ATOMS: atom_id res chain seq x y z
N MET A 1 -8.55 -15.21 -4.98
CA MET A 1 -7.20 -15.10 -5.56
C MET A 1 -6.27 -14.62 -4.46
N ALA A 2 -5.29 -15.41 -4.05
CA ALA A 2 -4.34 -14.99 -3.01
C ALA A 2 -3.22 -14.13 -3.63
N SER A 3 -2.83 -13.03 -2.97
CA SER A 3 -1.81 -12.10 -3.47
C SER A 3 -0.91 -11.64 -2.31
N GLY A 4 0.24 -12.29 -2.12
CA GLY A 4 1.25 -11.83 -1.16
C GLY A 4 2.05 -10.65 -1.73
N TRP A 5 2.42 -9.70 -0.89
CA TRP A 5 3.39 -8.68 -1.23
C TRP A 5 4.34 -8.47 -0.05
N PHE A 6 5.62 -8.30 -0.33
CA PHE A 6 6.65 -8.03 0.65
C PHE A 6 7.30 -6.70 0.31
N VAL A 7 7.40 -5.78 1.27
CA VAL A 7 7.98 -4.44 1.05
C VAL A 7 9.04 -4.17 2.12
N ALA A 8 10.27 -4.58 1.84
CA ALA A 8 11.42 -4.09 2.61
C ALA A 8 11.80 -2.69 2.10
N ARG A 9 11.56 -1.66 2.90
CA ARG A 9 12.10 -0.30 2.66
C ARG A 9 13.20 -0.03 3.68
N ALA A 10 14.42 0.23 3.19
CA ALA A 10 15.49 0.76 4.00
C ALA A 10 15.19 2.25 4.26
N GLY A 11 14.82 2.59 5.48
CA GLY A 11 14.54 3.96 5.89
C GLY A 11 14.68 4.09 7.40
N SER A 12 15.48 5.05 7.83
CA SER A 12 15.63 5.47 9.23
C SER A 12 14.52 6.45 9.63
N GLY A 13 13.25 6.07 9.41
CA GLY A 13 12.12 6.90 9.80
C GLY A 13 11.86 6.81 11.31
N THR A 14 12.18 7.86 12.04
CA THR A 14 11.86 8.08 13.46
C THR A 14 10.49 8.79 13.61
N GLY A 15 9.55 8.11 14.29
CA GLY A 15 8.35 8.70 14.94
C GLY A 15 7.11 8.95 14.07
N ALA A 16 5.88 9.09 14.60
CA ALA A 16 5.35 8.84 15.94
C ALA A 16 3.81 8.83 15.91
N ALA A 17 3.18 7.66 16.12
CA ALA A 17 1.81 7.49 16.62
C ALA A 17 1.69 6.05 17.18
N PRO A 18 0.91 5.79 18.24
CA PRO A 18 0.67 4.43 18.69
C PRO A 18 0.02 3.63 17.55
N GLY A 19 0.74 2.67 16.98
CA GLY A 19 0.19 1.72 16.00
C GLY A 19 0.41 2.02 14.52
N GLY A 20 1.38 2.86 14.12
CA GLY A 20 1.70 2.99 12.70
C GLY A 20 3.07 3.60 12.43
N GLN A 21 3.97 2.83 11.81
CA GLN A 21 5.24 3.33 11.30
C GLN A 21 5.04 3.77 9.84
N LEU A 22 5.18 5.06 9.57
CA LEU A 22 5.43 5.57 8.21
C LEU A 22 6.94 5.56 7.99
N GLY A 23 7.41 4.79 7.02
CA GLY A 23 8.80 4.88 6.55
C GLY A 23 9.84 3.93 7.16
N GLY A 24 9.42 2.90 7.91
CA GLY A 24 10.28 1.77 8.29
C GLY A 24 10.02 0.53 7.45
N GLY A 25 10.95 -0.43 7.50
CA GLY A 25 10.78 -1.73 6.83
C GLY A 25 9.62 -2.52 7.43
N GLN A 26 8.74 -3.06 6.59
CA GLN A 26 7.55 -3.81 7.01
C GLN A 26 7.37 -5.09 6.19
N ALA A 27 7.05 -6.19 6.84
CA ALA A 27 6.62 -7.40 6.17
C ALA A 27 5.09 -7.49 6.23
N GLY A 28 4.47 -8.00 5.16
CA GLY A 28 3.03 -8.16 5.14
C GLY A 28 2.58 -9.34 4.28
N MET A 29 1.34 -9.73 4.48
CA MET A 29 0.63 -10.68 3.64
C MET A 29 -0.81 -10.20 3.49
N ARG A 30 -1.36 -10.34 2.28
CA ARG A 30 -2.77 -10.07 2.01
C ARG A 30 -3.40 -11.25 1.25
N ILE A 31 -4.60 -11.62 1.63
CA ILE A 31 -5.39 -12.65 0.96
C ILE A 31 -6.73 -12.04 0.61
N ALA A 32 -7.20 -12.23 -0.63
CA ALA A 32 -8.51 -11.78 -1.06
C ALA A 32 -9.33 -12.92 -1.68
N TYR A 33 -10.60 -12.97 -1.30
CA TYR A 33 -11.59 -13.91 -1.80
C TYR A 33 -12.72 -13.14 -2.48
N ILE A 34 -12.99 -13.45 -3.75
CA ILE A 34 -14.07 -12.80 -4.49
C ILE A 34 -15.38 -13.41 -4.02
N LEU A 35 -16.18 -12.64 -3.31
CA LEU A 35 -17.45 -13.11 -2.75
C LEU A 35 -18.57 -13.03 -3.80
N ALA A 36 -18.60 -11.93 -4.56
CA ALA A 36 -19.63 -11.69 -5.56
C ALA A 36 -18.98 -11.12 -6.84
N PRO A 37 -18.58 -11.97 -7.81
CA PRO A 37 -17.82 -11.55 -8.98
C PRO A 37 -18.56 -10.55 -9.87
N ARG A 38 -19.88 -10.69 -10.04
CA ARG A 38 -20.71 -9.77 -10.84
C ARG A 38 -20.77 -8.38 -10.23
N GLN A 39 -20.85 -8.30 -8.90
CA GLN A 39 -20.88 -7.08 -8.12
C GLN A 39 -19.49 -6.55 -7.75
N ARG A 40 -18.43 -7.32 -8.08
CA ARG A 40 -17.02 -7.03 -7.77
C ARG A 40 -16.79 -6.76 -6.29
N ILE A 41 -17.41 -7.58 -5.44
CA ILE A 41 -17.23 -7.54 -3.99
C ILE A 41 -16.26 -8.65 -3.59
N SER A 42 -15.27 -8.31 -2.77
CA SER A 42 -14.27 -9.24 -2.25
C SER A 42 -14.12 -9.10 -0.74
N LEU A 43 -13.93 -10.22 -0.04
CA LEU A 43 -13.43 -10.22 1.33
C LEU A 43 -11.90 -10.25 1.28
N PHE A 44 -11.23 -9.53 2.16
CA PHE A 44 -9.79 -9.62 2.31
C PHE A 44 -9.37 -9.74 3.77
N GLY A 45 -8.25 -10.42 3.98
CA GLY A 45 -7.51 -10.42 5.22
C GLY A 45 -6.09 -9.94 4.95
N ARG A 46 -5.51 -9.16 5.86
CA ARG A 46 -4.11 -8.77 5.81
C ARG A 46 -3.46 -8.88 7.18
N VAL A 47 -2.18 -9.18 7.18
CA VAL A 47 -1.32 -9.12 8.36
C VAL A 47 -0.09 -8.33 7.97
N THR A 48 0.30 -7.38 8.81
CA THR A 48 1.47 -6.53 8.62
C THR A 48 2.26 -6.46 9.92
N ALA A 49 3.57 -6.59 9.84
CA ALA A 49 4.48 -6.50 10.98
C ALA A 49 5.67 -5.58 10.63
N PRO A 50 6.03 -4.63 11.51
CA PRO A 50 7.28 -3.89 11.39
C PRO A 50 8.48 -4.84 11.54
N LEU A 51 9.54 -4.61 10.76
CA LEU A 51 10.75 -5.45 10.77
C LEU A 51 11.68 -5.16 11.95
N ALA A 52 11.70 -3.93 12.46
CA ALA A 52 12.63 -3.49 13.50
C ALA A 52 11.98 -3.18 14.86
N ASN A 53 10.67 -2.92 14.87
CA ASN A 53 9.93 -2.48 16.06
C ASN A 53 8.80 -3.47 16.40
N LYS A 54 8.26 -3.39 17.62
CA LYS A 54 7.02 -4.07 18.00
C LYS A 54 5.80 -3.32 17.43
N GLY A 55 4.69 -4.03 17.18
CA GLY A 55 3.42 -3.42 16.78
C GLY A 55 2.88 -3.93 15.44
N GLY A 56 2.55 -5.22 15.39
CA GLY A 56 1.85 -5.80 14.24
C GLY A 56 0.39 -5.32 14.12
N GLU A 57 -0.18 -5.41 12.92
CA GLU A 57 -1.60 -5.17 12.68
C GLU A 57 -2.15 -6.28 11.77
N ALA A 58 -3.26 -6.87 12.17
CA ALA A 58 -4.07 -7.72 11.33
C ALA A 58 -5.32 -6.94 10.95
N ALA A 59 -5.85 -7.15 9.75
CA ALA A 59 -7.14 -6.58 9.39
C ALA A 59 -7.94 -7.55 8.54
N ILE A 60 -9.26 -7.51 8.71
CA ILE A 60 -10.22 -8.19 7.86
C ILE A 60 -11.22 -7.17 7.34
N GLY A 61 -11.54 -7.23 6.06
CA GLY A 61 -12.37 -6.21 5.44
C GLY A 61 -13.06 -6.68 4.18
N ILE A 62 -13.97 -5.83 3.71
CA ILE A 62 -14.68 -5.98 2.45
C ILE A 62 -14.21 -4.88 1.52
N GLU A 63 -13.93 -5.26 0.28
CA GLU A 63 -13.63 -4.38 -0.83
C GLU A 63 -14.76 -4.45 -1.86
N TRP A 64 -15.12 -3.29 -2.41
CA TRP A 64 -16.09 -3.15 -3.48
C TRP A 64 -15.54 -2.27 -4.59
N GLN A 65 -15.62 -2.74 -5.84
CA GLN A 65 -15.27 -1.97 -7.03
C GLN A 65 -16.55 -1.59 -7.81
N PRO A 66 -16.99 -0.33 -7.78
CA PRO A 66 -18.18 0.10 -8.51
C PRO A 66 -17.97 0.05 -10.04
N GLY A 67 -18.77 -0.77 -10.72
CA GLY A 67 -18.76 -0.84 -12.19
C GLY A 67 -17.39 -1.21 -12.77
N GLN A 68 -16.89 -0.39 -13.70
CA GLN A 68 -15.56 -0.51 -14.28
C GLN A 68 -14.59 0.58 -13.80
N ALA A 69 -14.99 1.40 -12.81
CA ALA A 69 -14.14 2.46 -12.31
C ALA A 69 -12.83 1.86 -11.74
N PRO A 70 -11.67 2.50 -11.94
CA PRO A 70 -10.39 2.06 -11.38
C PRO A 70 -10.28 2.42 -9.88
N ILE A 71 -11.40 2.38 -9.16
CA ILE A 71 -11.57 2.81 -7.78
C ILE A 71 -12.11 1.62 -6.98
N ARG A 72 -11.59 1.42 -5.77
CA ARG A 72 -12.03 0.41 -4.81
C ARG A 72 -12.34 1.08 -3.49
N LEU A 73 -13.52 0.80 -2.97
CA LEU A 73 -13.96 1.17 -1.64
C LEU A 73 -13.65 0.02 -0.70
N ALA A 74 -13.06 0.30 0.45
CA ALA A 74 -12.72 -0.72 1.44
C ALA A 74 -13.22 -0.30 2.82
N VAL A 75 -13.79 -1.25 3.54
CA VAL A 75 -14.07 -1.14 4.97
C VAL A 75 -13.38 -2.30 5.66
N GLU A 76 -12.59 -2.03 6.69
CA GLU A 76 -11.80 -3.02 7.40
C GLU A 76 -11.87 -2.86 8.91
N ARG A 77 -11.89 -3.99 9.61
CA ARG A 77 -11.64 -4.07 11.05
C ARG A 77 -10.16 -4.34 11.25
N ARG A 78 -9.47 -3.38 11.87
CA ARG A 78 -8.06 -3.47 12.27
C ARG A 78 -7.95 -4.01 13.70
N ILE A 79 -7.07 -4.97 13.86
CA ILE A 79 -6.75 -5.67 15.10
C ILE A 79 -5.26 -5.41 15.31
N GLY A 80 -4.95 -4.52 16.25
CA GLY A 80 -3.57 -4.29 16.62
C GLY A 80 -3.03 -5.45 17.45
N MET A 81 -1.78 -5.80 17.21
CA MET A 81 -1.00 -6.80 17.94
C MET A 81 0.12 -6.07 18.69
N ASP A 82 0.62 -6.69 19.77
CA ASP A 82 1.73 -6.14 20.57
C ASP A 82 1.52 -4.71 21.09
N GLY A 83 0.29 -4.41 21.53
CA GLY A 83 -0.06 -3.09 22.08
C GLY A 83 -0.39 -2.02 21.03
N ALA A 84 -0.37 -2.36 19.73
CA ALA A 84 -0.94 -1.49 18.72
C ALA A 84 -2.47 -1.35 18.94
N PRO A 85 -3.05 -0.14 18.81
CA PRO A 85 -4.49 0.00 18.88
C PRO A 85 -5.18 -0.77 17.74
N GLY A 86 -6.39 -1.25 17.98
CA GLY A 86 -7.33 -1.69 16.94
C GLY A 86 -8.19 -0.53 16.42
N GLY A 87 -9.08 -0.79 15.47
CA GLY A 87 -9.98 0.22 14.94
C GLY A 87 -10.83 -0.25 13.77
N VAL A 88 -11.71 0.62 13.28
CA VAL A 88 -12.43 0.40 12.00
C VAL A 88 -11.92 1.41 10.99
N GLY A 89 -11.39 0.93 9.88
CA GLY A 89 -10.96 1.75 8.75
C GLY A 89 -12.02 1.77 7.65
N ALA A 90 -12.23 2.92 7.04
CA ALA A 90 -12.95 3.03 5.77
C ALA A 90 -12.13 3.92 4.84
N GLY A 91 -12.03 3.53 3.57
CA GLY A 91 -11.20 4.24 2.61
C GLY A 91 -11.51 3.91 1.16
N ILE A 92 -10.84 4.66 0.30
CA ILE A 92 -10.93 4.59 -1.14
C ILE A 92 -9.51 4.44 -1.68
N VAL A 93 -9.32 3.51 -2.60
CA VAL A 93 -8.07 3.30 -3.34
C VAL A 93 -8.38 3.48 -4.81
N ALA A 94 -7.60 4.28 -5.51
CA ALA A 94 -7.62 4.39 -6.96
C ALA A 94 -6.25 4.01 -7.51
N GLY A 95 -6.25 3.31 -8.64
CA GLY A 95 -5.03 2.96 -9.37
C GLY A 95 -5.05 3.54 -10.78
N LEU A 96 -3.88 3.85 -11.31
CA LEU A 96 -3.70 4.21 -12.71
C LEU A 96 -2.57 3.36 -13.31
N TYR A 97 -2.78 2.95 -14.54
CA TYR A 97 -1.78 2.31 -15.36
C TYR A 97 -1.90 2.87 -16.77
N HIS A 98 -0.79 3.33 -17.32
CA HIS A 98 -0.74 3.86 -18.67
C HIS A 98 0.59 3.53 -19.33
N GLU A 99 0.54 3.07 -20.57
CA GLU A 99 1.73 2.85 -21.38
C GLU A 99 1.78 3.88 -22.51
N THR A 100 2.91 4.57 -22.65
CA THR A 100 3.09 5.57 -23.70
C THR A 100 4.55 5.65 -24.13
N ARG A 101 4.80 5.59 -25.45
CA ARG A 101 6.14 5.76 -26.05
C ARG A 101 7.24 4.91 -25.40
N GLY A 102 6.91 3.67 -25.00
CA GLY A 102 7.83 2.75 -24.33
C GLY A 102 8.07 3.02 -22.84
N PHE A 103 7.36 3.98 -22.25
CA PHE A 103 7.30 4.21 -20.81
C PHE A 103 6.03 3.60 -20.22
N HIS A 104 6.16 3.03 -19.03
CA HIS A 104 5.07 2.54 -18.20
C HIS A 104 4.91 3.49 -17.02
N ILE A 105 3.70 4.02 -16.89
CA ILE A 105 3.30 4.88 -15.80
C ILE A 105 2.39 4.05 -14.90
N ASP A 106 2.83 3.79 -13.67
CA ASP A 106 2.00 3.16 -12.64
C ASP A 106 1.82 4.12 -11.48
N GLY A 107 0.61 4.18 -10.95
CA GLY A 107 0.33 4.99 -9.79
C GLY A 107 -0.84 4.47 -9.01
N TYR A 108 -0.86 4.80 -7.72
CA TYR A 108 -2.01 4.60 -6.87
C TYR A 108 -2.13 5.75 -5.89
N GLY A 109 -3.37 6.03 -5.49
CA GLY A 109 -3.69 6.91 -4.39
C GLY A 109 -4.71 6.24 -3.50
N GLN A 110 -4.56 6.42 -2.19
CA GLN A 110 -5.50 5.96 -1.21
C GLN A 110 -5.77 7.04 -0.17
N THR A 111 -7.01 7.10 0.30
CA THR A 111 -7.38 7.98 1.41
C THR A 111 -8.49 7.33 2.21
N GLY A 112 -8.57 7.66 3.49
CA GLY A 112 -9.58 7.13 4.37
C GLY A 112 -9.46 7.68 5.77
N ALA A 113 -10.22 7.07 6.67
CA ALA A 113 -10.16 7.36 8.08
C ALA A 113 -10.22 6.08 8.91
N ILE A 114 -9.50 6.08 10.02
CA ILE A 114 -9.49 4.99 10.99
C ILE A 114 -10.14 5.51 12.27
N VAL A 115 -11.22 4.85 12.68
CA VAL A 115 -11.90 5.10 13.95
C VAL A 115 -11.26 4.24 15.04
N ARG A 116 -10.55 4.90 15.97
CA ARG A 116 -9.95 4.30 17.18
C ARG A 116 -10.55 4.97 18.42
N HIS A 117 -9.71 5.53 19.30
CA HIS A 117 -10.17 6.49 20.33
C HIS A 117 -10.63 7.83 19.73
N ARG A 118 -10.14 8.14 18.54
CA ARG A 118 -10.47 9.32 17.72
C ARG A 118 -10.50 8.91 16.25
N ILE A 119 -11.04 9.79 15.39
CA ILE A 119 -11.04 9.59 13.94
C ILE A 119 -9.71 10.08 13.38
N ASP A 120 -8.87 9.19 12.89
CA ASP A 120 -7.56 9.49 12.31
C ASP A 120 -7.61 9.39 10.78
N PRO A 121 -7.66 10.52 10.05
CA PRO A 121 -7.62 10.52 8.60
C PRO A 121 -6.22 10.19 8.09
N TYR A 122 -6.16 9.57 6.91
CA TYR A 122 -4.93 9.29 6.21
C TYR A 122 -5.09 9.47 4.70
N ALA A 123 -3.97 9.78 4.04
CA ALA A 123 -3.81 9.76 2.60
C ALA A 123 -2.43 9.17 2.29
N ASP A 124 -2.32 8.36 1.24
CA ASP A 124 -1.06 7.76 0.81
C ASP A 124 -1.12 7.53 -0.69
N GLY A 125 0.02 7.59 -1.36
CA GLY A 125 0.07 7.38 -2.80
C GLY A 125 1.48 7.27 -3.34
N ALA A 126 1.55 6.72 -4.53
CA ALA A 126 2.79 6.66 -5.29
C ALA A 126 2.48 6.83 -6.78
N ILE A 127 3.44 7.41 -7.50
CA ILE A 127 3.46 7.44 -8.96
C ILE A 127 4.87 7.11 -9.42
N ARG A 128 4.99 6.28 -10.44
CA ARG A 128 6.24 5.84 -11.05
C ARG A 128 6.13 5.95 -12.55
N ILE A 129 7.25 6.33 -13.15
CA ILE A 129 7.45 6.31 -14.59
C ILE A 129 8.68 5.45 -14.82
N THR A 130 8.50 4.32 -15.49
CA THR A 130 9.56 3.35 -15.77
C THR A 130 9.64 3.04 -17.25
N ARG A 131 10.79 2.54 -17.70
CA ARG A 131 11.01 2.05 -19.06
C ARG A 131 11.60 0.65 -18.98
N ALA A 132 11.07 -0.27 -19.78
CA ALA A 132 11.65 -1.60 -19.89
C ALA A 132 13.04 -1.51 -20.52
N ILE A 133 14.04 -2.02 -19.82
CA ILE A 133 15.43 -2.09 -20.32
C ILE A 133 15.80 -3.50 -20.77
N LYS A 134 15.15 -4.52 -20.19
CA LYS A 134 15.24 -5.93 -20.58
C LYS A 134 13.88 -6.59 -20.28
N PRO A 135 13.57 -7.75 -20.87
CA PRO A 135 12.38 -8.51 -20.51
C PRO A 135 12.29 -8.71 -18.98
N GLY A 136 11.19 -8.25 -18.39
CA GLY A 136 10.96 -8.32 -16.95
C GLY A 136 11.66 -7.25 -16.10
N LEU A 137 12.61 -6.46 -16.62
CA LEU A 137 13.33 -5.43 -15.87
C LEU A 137 13.02 -4.03 -16.40
N SER A 138 12.48 -3.17 -15.54
CA SER A 138 12.20 -1.76 -15.85
C SER A 138 12.87 -0.83 -14.86
N LEU A 139 13.43 0.28 -15.37
CA LEU A 139 14.06 1.33 -14.57
C LEU A 139 13.39 2.67 -14.81
N GLY A 140 13.41 3.54 -13.80
CA GLY A 140 12.94 4.91 -13.94
C GLY A 140 12.97 5.64 -12.61
N ALA A 141 11.96 6.47 -12.38
CA ALA A 141 11.84 7.27 -11.18
C ALA A 141 10.39 7.32 -10.71
N GLY A 142 10.20 7.65 -9.43
CA GLY A 142 8.88 7.84 -8.87
C GLY A 142 8.88 8.85 -7.74
N ALA A 143 7.67 9.16 -7.30
CA ALA A 143 7.38 9.87 -6.07
C ALA A 143 6.37 9.06 -5.27
N TRP A 144 6.56 9.01 -3.95
CA TRP A 144 5.65 8.32 -3.05
C TRP A 144 5.59 9.06 -1.73
N GLY A 145 4.41 9.10 -1.14
CA GLY A 145 4.21 9.87 0.07
C GLY A 145 2.94 9.46 0.77
N GLY A 146 2.93 9.73 2.07
CA GLY A 146 1.80 9.45 2.93
C GLY A 146 1.68 10.52 3.99
N ALA A 147 0.45 10.91 4.28
CA ALA A 147 0.08 11.82 5.34
C ALA A 147 -0.92 11.12 6.25
N GLN A 148 -0.61 11.08 7.54
CA GLN A 148 -1.53 10.73 8.60
C GLN A 148 -1.43 11.80 9.67
N ARG A 149 -2.38 11.81 10.61
CA ARG A 149 -2.33 12.80 11.69
C ARG A 149 -0.98 12.75 12.43
N GLY A 150 -0.25 13.87 12.40
CA GLY A 150 1.03 14.04 13.09
C GLY A 150 2.24 13.45 12.37
N ALA A 151 2.08 12.91 11.15
CA ALA A 151 3.21 12.41 10.36
C ALA A 151 2.91 12.53 8.86
N GLU A 152 3.80 13.19 8.14
CA GLU A 152 3.75 13.31 6.68
C GLU A 152 5.11 12.99 6.10
N ARG A 153 5.11 12.40 4.92
CA ARG A 153 6.33 12.07 4.18
C ARG A 153 6.07 12.18 2.70
N LEU A 154 7.06 12.70 1.99
CA LEU A 154 7.13 12.66 0.55
C LEU A 154 8.57 12.33 0.15
N ASP A 155 8.73 11.25 -0.59
CA ASP A 155 9.99 10.82 -1.16
C ASP A 155 9.94 10.91 -2.67
N ILE A 156 11.09 11.18 -3.27
CA ILE A 156 11.31 11.11 -4.71
C ILE A 156 12.62 10.38 -4.94
N GLY A 157 12.68 9.54 -5.96
CA GLY A 157 13.95 8.95 -6.37
C GLY A 157 13.82 7.84 -7.41
N PRO A 158 14.92 7.13 -7.68
CA PRO A 158 14.95 6.09 -8.69
C PRO A 158 14.10 4.89 -8.27
N SER A 159 13.47 4.26 -9.26
CA SER A 159 12.67 3.06 -9.11
C SER A 159 13.15 1.99 -10.08
N ALA A 160 13.30 0.77 -9.58
CA ALA A 160 13.57 -0.42 -10.36
C ALA A 160 12.50 -1.46 -10.09
N THR A 161 11.95 -2.06 -11.15
CA THR A 161 11.01 -3.17 -11.01
C THR A 161 11.47 -4.38 -11.78
N LEU A 162 11.37 -5.54 -11.15
CA LEU A 162 11.70 -6.83 -11.73
C LEU A 162 10.50 -7.77 -11.63
N ALA A 163 10.01 -8.25 -12.77
CA ALA A 163 8.94 -9.23 -12.88
C ALA A 163 9.54 -10.62 -13.14
N LEU A 164 9.28 -11.56 -12.23
CA LEU A 164 9.72 -12.95 -12.29
C LEU A 164 8.49 -13.86 -12.26
N GLY A 165 7.90 -14.12 -13.43
CA GLY A 165 6.66 -14.88 -13.54
C GLY A 165 5.50 -14.19 -12.82
N ARG A 166 5.02 -14.76 -11.71
CA ARG A 166 3.96 -14.17 -10.87
C ARG A 166 4.48 -13.27 -9.74
N LEU A 167 5.79 -13.19 -9.55
CA LEU A 167 6.42 -12.35 -8.54
C LEU A 167 6.81 -11.00 -9.16
N ARG A 168 6.52 -9.91 -8.44
CA ARG A 168 7.01 -8.56 -8.77
C ARG A 168 7.83 -8.05 -7.60
N LEU A 169 9.07 -7.65 -7.89
CA LEU A 169 9.96 -6.97 -6.95
C LEU A 169 10.07 -5.51 -7.38
N SER A 170 10.00 -4.59 -6.42
CA SER A 170 10.21 -3.16 -6.64
C SER A 170 11.22 -2.64 -5.64
N LEU A 171 12.17 -1.84 -6.12
CA LEU A 171 13.18 -1.19 -5.31
C LEU A 171 13.07 0.32 -5.57
N ASP A 172 12.64 1.05 -4.55
CA ASP A 172 12.47 2.49 -4.58
C ASP A 172 13.43 3.10 -3.55
N CYS A 173 14.31 4.00 -4.00
CA CYS A 173 15.24 4.71 -3.11
C CYS A 173 14.74 6.13 -2.91
N GLY A 174 14.46 6.52 -1.66
CA GLY A 174 14.10 7.91 -1.32
C GLY A 174 15.37 8.73 -1.14
N ILE A 175 15.45 9.90 -1.78
CA ILE A 175 16.58 10.84 -1.66
C ILE A 175 16.16 12.07 -0.82
N MET A 176 15.14 11.95 0.03
CA MET A 176 14.65 13.07 0.84
C MET A 176 14.34 12.63 2.27
#